data_AF-A0A1Y5GIZ5-F1
#
_entry.id   AF-A0A1Y5GIZ5-F1
#
_cell.length_a   1.000
_cell.length_b   1.000
_cell.length_c   1.000
_cell.angle_alpha   90.00
_cell.angle_beta   90.00
_cell.angle_gamma   90.00
#
_symmetry.space_group_name_H-M   'P 1'
#
loop_
_entity.id
_entity.type
_entity.pdbx_description
1 polymer ?
#
loop_
_entity_poly.entity_id
_entity_poly.type
_entity_poly.pdbx_seq_one_letter_code
_entity_poly.pdbx_strand_id
1 'polypeptide(L)'
;MDGEQPVLYVDISDSLEHHDEEELADLRRKLGTLPCYVISADISGRHPGVKIATKFSKLILDRKAGVARDDYTDHLWTLSEIAGGINVKGHSFCDT
;
A
#
# COMPACT_ATOMS: atom_id res chain seq x y z
N MET A 1 -18.65 -19.84 18.61
CA MET A 1 -19.07 -18.60 17.94
C MET A 1 -18.02 -18.33 16.88
N ASP A 2 -18.30 -18.66 15.62
CA ASP A 2 -17.47 -18.18 14.51
C ASP A 2 -17.84 -16.71 14.31
N GLY A 3 -17.06 -15.82 14.92
CA GLY A 3 -17.12 -14.39 14.60
C GLY A 3 -16.69 -14.18 13.15
N GLU A 4 -17.20 -13.13 12.50
CA GLU A 4 -16.70 -12.72 11.19
C GLU A 4 -15.17 -12.61 11.23
N GLN A 5 -14.50 -13.35 10.35
CA GLN A 5 -13.04 -13.32 10.28
C GLN A 5 -12.58 -12.03 9.59
N PRO A 6 -11.53 -11.35 10.10
CA PRO A 6 -11.02 -10.15 9.47
C PRO A 6 -10.53 -10.41 8.05
N VAL A 7 -10.86 -9.48 7.15
CA VAL A 7 -10.36 -9.49 5.76
C VAL A 7 -9.01 -8.78 5.65
N LEU A 8 -8.77 -7.77 6.50
CA LEU A 8 -7.55 -6.96 6.50
C LEU A 8 -6.96 -6.95 7.92
N TYR A 9 -5.67 -7.23 8.03
CA TYR A 9 -4.89 -7.08 9.26
C TYR A 9 -3.99 -5.87 9.06
N VAL A 10 -4.06 -4.89 9.95
CA VAL A 10 -3.35 -3.61 9.80
C VAL A 10 -2.33 -3.45 10.92
N ASP A 11 -1.08 -3.20 10.54
CA ASP A 11 0.00 -2.78 11.41
C ASP A 11 0.43 -1.35 11.06
N ILE A 12 0.74 -0.54 12.07
CA ILE A 12 1.17 0.85 11.90
C ILE A 12 2.45 1.04 12.69
N SER A 13 3.50 1.47 12.00
CA SER A 13 4.82 1.70 12.57
C SER A 13 5.35 3.07 12.18
N ASP A 14 6.16 3.69 13.04
CA ASP A 14 6.97 4.88 12.73
C ASP A 14 8.43 4.50 12.40
N SER A 15 8.75 3.21 12.43
CA SER A 15 10.06 2.67 12.08
C SER A 15 10.14 2.34 10.59
N LEU A 16 11.28 2.70 9.99
CA LEU A 16 11.64 2.32 8.62
C LEU A 16 12.70 1.22 8.58
N GLU A 17 12.97 0.56 9.70
CA GLU A 17 14.09 -0.40 9.83
C GLU A 17 13.97 -1.63 8.93
N HIS A 18 12.77 -1.93 8.43
CA HIS A 18 12.51 -3.03 7.51
C HIS A 18 12.73 -2.66 6.05
N HIS A 19 13.08 -1.41 5.75
CA HIS A 19 13.41 -0.94 4.40
C HIS A 19 14.93 -0.92 4.19
N ASP A 20 15.37 -1.42 3.04
CA ASP A 20 16.77 -1.30 2.64
C ASP A 20 17.09 0.11 2.09
N GLU A 21 18.37 0.38 1.84
CA GLU A 21 18.83 1.69 1.36
C GLU A 21 18.26 2.08 -0.02
N GLU A 22 18.01 1.10 -0.90
CA GLU A 22 17.47 1.33 -2.23
C GLU A 22 16.00 1.73 -2.15
N GLU A 23 15.22 1.01 -1.34
CA GLU A 23 13.83 1.33 -1.06
C GLU A 23 13.67 2.72 -0.43
N LEU A 24 14.54 3.06 0.52
CA LEU A 24 14.54 4.38 1.15
C LEU A 24 14.91 5.49 0.15
N ALA A 25 15.86 5.23 -0.76
CA ALA A 25 16.22 6.16 -1.81
C ALA A 25 15.05 6.39 -2.79
N ASP A 26 14.32 5.34 -3.13
CA ASP A 26 13.16 5.38 -3.99
C ASP A 26 11.98 6.13 -3.36
N LEU A 27 11.69 5.87 -2.08
CA LEU A 27 10.72 6.62 -1.30
C LEU A 27 11.06 8.10 -1.24
N ARG A 28 12.32 8.43 -0.94
CA ARG A 28 12.78 9.83 -0.88
C ARG A 28 12.71 10.51 -2.25
N ARG A 29 13.03 9.79 -3.34
CA ARG A 29 12.92 10.31 -4.70
C ARG A 29 11.46 10.57 -5.08
N LYS A 30 10.54 9.69 -4.67
CA LYS A 30 9.11 9.78 -5.02
C LYS A 30 8.36 10.81 -4.17
N LEU A 31 8.67 10.91 -2.88
CA LEU A 31 7.97 11.76 -1.90
C LEU A 31 8.69 13.09 -1.62
N GLY A 32 9.98 13.21 -1.97
CA GLY A 32 10.85 14.34 -1.62
C GLY A 32 11.41 14.27 -0.19
N THR A 33 10.77 13.51 0.70
CA THR A 33 11.21 13.22 2.07
C THR A 33 11.00 11.75 2.39
N LEU A 34 11.55 11.27 3.50
CA LEU A 34 11.17 9.97 4.04
C LEU A 34 9.78 10.05 4.71
N PRO A 35 8.97 8.98 4.65
CA PRO A 35 7.69 8.93 5.36
C PRO A 35 7.91 8.89 6.87
N CYS A 36 6.99 9.48 7.64
CA CYS A 36 7.01 9.44 9.11
C CYS A 36 6.32 8.20 9.68
N TYR A 37 5.49 7.52 8.86
CA TYR A 37 4.73 6.34 9.25
C TYR A 37 4.64 5.38 8.06
N VAL A 38 4.69 4.09 8.37
CA VAL A 38 4.41 2.98 7.46
C VAL A 38 3.16 2.27 7.95
N ILE A 39 2.27 1.95 7.02
CA ILE A 39 1.08 1.15 7.29
C ILE A 39 1.19 -0.11 6.44
N SER A 40 1.31 -1.25 7.12
CA SER A 40 1.30 -2.57 6.49
C SER A 40 -0.09 -3.16 6.63
N ALA A 41 -0.64 -3.66 5.53
CA ALA A 41 -2.01 -4.16 5.50
C ALA A 41 -2.07 -5.52 4.79
N ASP A 42 -2.16 -6.58 5.57
CA ASP A 42 -2.21 -7.95 5.05
C ASP A 42 -3.64 -8.38 4.74
N ILE A 43 -3.84 -8.94 3.55
CA ILE A 43 -5.12 -9.47 3.10
C ILE A 43 -5.25 -10.94 3.50
N SER A 44 -6.35 -11.27 4.17
CA SER A 44 -6.71 -12.67 4.42
C SER A 44 -6.93 -13.42 3.10
N GLY A 45 -6.19 -14.51 2.88
CA GLY A 45 -6.41 -15.41 1.74
C GLY A 45 -7.76 -16.13 1.73
N ARG A 46 -8.57 -15.96 2.80
CA ARG A 46 -9.90 -16.57 2.93
C ARG A 46 -11.01 -15.75 2.26
N HIS A 47 -10.74 -14.48 1.95
CA HIS A 47 -11.71 -13.56 1.38
C HIS A 47 -11.11 -12.76 0.22
N PRO A 48 -11.89 -12.36 -0.79
CA PRO A 48 -11.41 -11.49 -1.85
C PRO A 48 -11.19 -10.06 -1.31
N GLY A 49 -10.04 -9.83 -0.67
CA GLY A 49 -9.75 -8.59 0.03
C GLY A 49 -9.11 -7.49 -0.81
N VAL A 50 -8.75 -7.77 -2.08
CA VAL A 50 -8.14 -6.78 -3.00
C VAL A 50 -8.96 -5.48 -3.05
N LYS A 51 -10.28 -5.57 -3.24
CA LYS A 51 -11.16 -4.38 -3.27
C LYS A 51 -11.12 -3.60 -1.95
N ILE A 52 -10.97 -4.29 -0.82
CA ILE A 52 -10.91 -3.67 0.50
C ILE A 52 -9.55 -2.99 0.70
N ALA A 53 -8.44 -3.65 0.33
CA ALA A 53 -7.11 -3.06 0.36
C ALA A 53 -7.04 -1.82 -0.54
N THR A 54 -7.53 -1.90 -1.79
CA THR A 54 -7.59 -0.74 -2.70
C THR A 54 -8.40 0.41 -2.10
N LYS A 55 -9.56 0.12 -1.48
CA LYS A 55 -10.37 1.16 -0.83
C LYS A 55 -9.65 1.76 0.38
N PHE A 56 -8.99 0.93 1.19
CA PHE A 56 -8.22 1.35 2.35
C PHE A 56 -7.05 2.25 1.95
N SER A 57 -6.24 1.85 0.97
CA SER A 57 -5.13 2.65 0.45
C SER A 57 -5.61 4.00 -0.08
N LYS A 58 -6.70 4.04 -0.86
CA LYS A 58 -7.31 5.30 -1.31
C LYS A 58 -7.70 6.19 -0.14
N LEU A 59 -8.34 5.64 0.90
CA LEU A 59 -8.80 6.40 2.06
C LEU A 59 -7.64 7.04 2.84
N ILE A 60 -6.53 6.31 3.01
CA ILE A 60 -5.35 6.84 3.70
C ILE A 60 -4.68 7.92 2.85
N LEU A 61 -4.43 7.65 1.58
CA LEU A 61 -3.72 8.56 0.68
C LEU A 61 -4.52 9.82 0.34
N ASP A 62 -5.86 9.77 0.42
CA ASP A 62 -6.72 10.95 0.31
C ASP A 62 -6.55 11.91 1.49
N ARG A 63 -6.14 11.39 2.66
CA ARG A 63 -5.97 12.19 3.89
C ARG A 63 -4.53 12.60 4.15
N LYS A 64 -3.57 11.86 3.61
CA LYS A 64 -2.14 12.03 3.87
C LYS A 64 -1.35 11.82 2.58
N ALA A 65 -0.43 12.75 2.30
CA ALA A 65 0.51 12.58 1.21
C ALA A 65 1.39 11.35 1.46
N GLY A 66 1.53 10.50 0.44
CA GLY A 66 2.24 9.24 0.54
C GLY A 66 2.12 8.42 -0.74
N VAL A 67 2.58 7.18 -0.65
CA VAL A 67 2.47 6.17 -1.69
C VAL A 67 2.06 4.84 -1.07
N ALA A 68 1.47 3.96 -1.87
CA ALA A 68 1.26 2.56 -1.52
C ALA A 68 2.19 1.66 -2.35
N ARG A 69 2.53 0.50 -1.80
CA ARG A 69 3.20 -0.60 -2.50
C ARG A 69 2.33 -1.84 -2.33
N ASP A 70 2.30 -2.70 -3.34
CA ASP A 70 1.67 -4.02 -3.25
C ASP A 70 2.72 -5.12 -3.36
N ASP A 71 2.34 -6.35 -3.06
CA ASP A 71 3.25 -7.50 -3.10
C ASP A 71 3.61 -7.94 -4.53
N TYR A 72 2.96 -7.36 -5.54
CA TYR A 72 3.11 -7.77 -6.94
C TYR A 72 4.14 -6.93 -7.69
N THR A 73 4.38 -5.70 -7.23
CA THR A 73 5.24 -4.73 -7.91
C THR A 73 6.07 -3.90 -6.94
N ASP A 74 7.27 -3.52 -7.36
CA ASP A 74 8.07 -2.51 -6.64
C ASP A 74 7.60 -1.08 -6.91
N HIS A 75 6.48 -0.90 -7.63
CA HIS A 75 6.00 0.43 -7.98
C HIS A 75 5.39 1.12 -6.77
N LEU A 76 5.83 2.35 -6.53
CA LEU A 76 5.26 3.23 -5.52
C LEU A 76 4.06 3.97 -6.10
N TRP A 77 2.88 3.44 -5.83
CA TRP A 77 1.59 3.89 -6.33
C TRP A 77 1.11 5.16 -5.61
N THR A 78 0.83 6.20 -6.37
CA THR A 78 0.19 7.43 -5.89
C THR A 78 -1.33 7.30 -5.87
N LEU A 79 -2.01 8.14 -5.08
CA LEU A 79 -3.48 8.19 -5.08
C LEU A 79 -4.05 8.38 -6.49
N SER A 80 -3.45 9.25 -7.31
CA SER A 80 -3.90 9.49 -8.67
C SER A 80 -3.79 8.25 -9.56
N GLU A 81 -2.72 7.46 -9.42
CA GLU A 81 -2.54 6.22 -10.18
C GLU A 81 -3.57 5.17 -9.75
N ILE A 82 -3.78 4.99 -8.45
CA ILE A 82 -4.75 4.01 -7.91
C ILE A 82 -6.20 4.43 -8.22
N ALA A 83 -6.52 5.72 -8.12
CA ALA A 83 -7.84 6.25 -8.43
C ALA A 83 -8.15 6.19 -9.93
N GLY A 84 -7.15 6.50 -10.77
CA GLY A 84 -7.26 6.46 -12.23
C GLY A 84 -7.20 5.05 -12.84
N GLY A 85 -6.88 4.02 -12.04
CA GLY A 85 -6.69 2.66 -12.55
C GLY A 85 -5.54 2.58 -13.56
N ILE A 86 -4.46 3.31 -13.29
CA ILE A 86 -3.31 3.38 -14.20
C ILE A 86 -2.60 2.04 -14.22
N ASN A 87 -2.20 1.62 -15.41
CA ASN A 87 -1.39 0.43 -15.61
C ASN A 87 0.08 0.84 -15.80
N VAL A 88 0.95 0.29 -14.95
CA VAL A 88 2.39 0.51 -14.99
C VAL A 88 3.05 -0.82 -15.33
N LYS A 89 3.76 -0.87 -16.47
CA LYS A 89 4.46 -2.08 -16.96
C LYS A 89 3.56 -3.33 -17.05
N GLY A 90 2.28 -3.17 -17.37
CA GLY A 90 1.34 -4.28 -17.47
C GLY A 90 0.55 -4.56 -16.19
N HIS A 91 0.89 -3.93 -15.06
CA HIS A 91 0.25 -4.18 -13.76
C HIS A 91 -0.57 -2.97 -13.31
N SER A 92 -1.69 -3.23 -12.65
CA SER A 92 -2.44 -2.22 -11.88
C SER A 92 -2.20 -2.44 -10.38
N PHE A 93 -2.60 -1.49 -9.54
CA PHE A 93 -2.47 -1.66 -8.08
C PHE A 93 -3.29 -2.86 -7.58
N CYS A 94 -2.63 -3.79 -6.89
CA CYS A 94 -3.18 -5.07 -6.42
C CYS A 94 -3.84 -5.91 -7.54
N ASP A 95 -3.25 -5.90 -8.74
CA ASP A 95 -3.69 -6.70 -9.88
C ASP A 95 -3.07 -8.10 -9.81
N THR A 96 -3.92 -9.12 -9.65
CA THR A 96 -3.55 -10.55 -9.61
C THR A 96 -3.76 -11.22 -10.95
#